data_AF-A0A956KER2-F1
#
_entry.id   AF-A0A956KER2-F1
#
_cell.length_a   1.000
_cell.length_b   1.000
_cell.length_c   1.000
_cell.angle_alpha   90.00
_cell.angle_beta   90.00
_cell.angle_gamma   90.00
#
_symmetry.space_group_name_H-M   'P 1'
#
loop_
_entity.id
_entity.type
_entity.pdbx_description
1 polymer ?
#
loop_
_entity_poly.entity_id
_entity_poly.type
_entity_poly.pdbx_seq_one_letter_code
_entity_poly.pdbx_strand_id
1 'polypeptide(L)'
;MVRRSRARVFVVLAALVAGCGDAPATTTDDATGTTEPENPDPHVTLEATVDVFDLCGVTGSQSLSLRATRINCEQDPPPPCTLPKNPFEVVFGDAKVCENPTETAAVMRLTLEQSGRYLIEVVAVTDSGEVGTCFGLGGDPETLITQAQLDARETVAVSTLGAGPCPPTG
;
A
#
# COMPACT_ATOMS: atom_id res chain seq x y z
N MET A 1 -40.17 -28.89 -6.17
CA MET A 1 -39.50 -30.20 -6.28
C MET A 1 -38.22 -30.16 -5.46
N VAL A 2 -38.02 -31.16 -4.62
CA VAL A 2 -36.98 -31.26 -3.58
C VAL A 2 -35.85 -32.18 -4.07
N ARG A 3 -34.60 -31.76 -3.90
CA ARG A 3 -33.38 -32.61 -3.79
C ARG A 3 -32.45 -31.83 -2.85
N ARG A 4 -32.31 -32.06 -1.54
CA ARG A 4 -31.98 -33.25 -0.70
C ARG A 4 -30.71 -34.01 -1.10
N SER A 5 -29.67 -33.74 -0.28
CA SER A 5 -28.68 -34.68 0.28
C SER A 5 -27.50 -35.05 -0.65
N ARG A 6 -26.25 -35.18 -0.20
CA ARG A 6 -25.77 -35.91 1.00
C ARG A 6 -24.40 -35.40 1.50
N ALA A 7 -24.25 -35.44 2.83
CA ALA A 7 -23.00 -35.40 3.59
C ALA A 7 -22.18 -36.71 3.48
N ARG A 8 -20.88 -36.64 3.81
CA ARG A 8 -19.93 -37.69 4.32
C ARG A 8 -18.58 -36.98 4.51
N VAL A 9 -18.06 -36.67 5.71
CA VAL A 9 -17.62 -37.47 6.89
C VAL A 9 -16.48 -38.46 6.57
N PHE A 10 -15.43 -38.40 7.43
CA PHE A 10 -14.32 -39.35 7.72
C PHE A 10 -12.94 -39.00 7.14
N VAL A 11 -11.78 -39.23 7.80
CA VAL A 11 -11.37 -39.86 9.07
C VAL A 11 -10.00 -39.26 9.46
N VAL A 12 -9.72 -39.22 10.77
CA VAL A 12 -8.45 -38.90 11.46
C VAL A 12 -7.33 -39.90 11.15
N LEU A 13 -6.07 -39.46 11.06
CA LEU A 13 -4.94 -40.34 11.34
C LEU A 13 -3.86 -39.65 12.18
N ALA A 14 -3.82 -40.03 13.46
CA ALA A 14 -2.74 -39.76 14.39
C ALA A 14 -1.65 -40.83 14.21
N ALA A 15 -0.39 -40.42 14.14
CA ALA A 15 0.76 -41.30 14.24
C ALA A 15 1.59 -40.90 15.46
N LEU A 16 1.43 -41.67 16.54
CA LEU A 16 2.37 -41.73 17.66
C LEU A 16 3.67 -42.38 17.17
N VAL A 17 4.80 -41.74 17.41
CA VAL A 17 6.10 -42.42 17.48
C VAL A 17 6.64 -42.23 18.89
N ALA A 18 6.61 -43.32 19.65
CA ALA A 18 7.26 -43.46 20.95
C ALA A 18 8.73 -43.85 20.72
N GLY A 19 9.65 -43.05 21.25
CA GLY A 19 11.07 -43.39 21.37
C GLY A 19 11.60 -42.85 22.69
N CYS A 20 11.86 -43.73 23.65
CA CYS A 20 12.49 -43.44 24.94
C CYS A 20 14.03 -43.52 24.80
N GLY A 21 14.74 -42.53 25.35
CA GLY A 21 16.18 -42.55 25.60
C GLY A 21 16.57 -41.43 26.57
N ASP A 22 17.11 -41.81 27.73
CA ASP A 22 17.38 -40.97 28.91
C ASP A 22 18.71 -40.18 28.85
N ALA A 23 18.60 -38.85 29.06
CA ALA A 23 19.40 -37.90 29.88
C ALA A 23 20.92 -37.63 29.62
N PRO A 24 21.54 -36.49 30.08
CA PRO A 24 21.01 -35.28 30.74
C PRO A 24 21.49 -33.91 30.17
N ALA A 25 20.83 -32.85 30.63
CA ALA A 25 21.30 -31.45 30.79
C ALA A 25 21.72 -30.65 29.54
N THR A 26 20.83 -29.80 29.05
CA THR A 26 21.13 -28.36 28.89
C THR A 26 19.82 -27.56 28.82
N THR A 27 19.78 -26.45 29.55
CA THR A 27 18.72 -25.44 29.55
C THR A 27 18.28 -25.14 28.13
N THR A 28 17.00 -25.35 27.82
CA THR A 28 16.38 -24.80 26.61
C THR A 28 15.13 -24.10 27.07
N ASP A 29 15.25 -22.79 27.24
CA ASP A 29 14.13 -21.86 27.19
C ASP A 29 13.49 -21.97 25.80
N ASP A 30 12.68 -22.98 25.58
CA ASP A 30 11.72 -23.00 24.48
C ASP A 30 10.42 -22.42 25.02
N ALA A 31 10.46 -21.10 25.26
CA ALA A 31 9.27 -20.31 25.10
C ALA A 31 8.92 -20.42 23.62
N THR A 32 8.10 -21.42 23.28
CA THR A 32 7.37 -21.47 22.02
C THR A 32 6.41 -20.29 22.05
N GLY A 33 6.97 -19.10 21.77
CA GLY A 33 6.21 -17.91 21.44
C GLY A 33 5.40 -18.30 20.23
N THR A 34 4.14 -18.67 20.48
CA THR A 34 3.13 -18.63 19.45
C THR A 34 3.08 -17.16 19.07
N THR A 35 3.76 -16.80 17.98
CA THR A 35 3.55 -15.51 17.34
C THR A 35 2.11 -15.58 16.88
N GLU A 36 1.20 -15.06 17.70
CA GLU A 36 -0.13 -14.68 17.24
C GLU A 36 0.10 -13.87 15.97
N PRO A 37 -0.57 -14.19 14.84
CA PRO A 37 -0.42 -13.37 13.66
C PRO A 37 -0.82 -11.96 14.08
N GLU A 38 0.16 -11.05 14.19
CA GLU A 38 -0.10 -9.64 14.42
C GLU A 38 -1.09 -9.24 13.35
N ASN A 39 -2.32 -8.97 13.76
CA ASN A 39 -3.36 -8.54 12.85
C ASN A 39 -2.99 -7.11 12.49
N PRO A 40 -2.40 -6.85 11.30
CA PRO A 40 -1.83 -5.54 11.03
C PRO A 40 -2.94 -4.51 11.06
N ASP A 41 -2.61 -3.29 11.52
CA ASP A 41 -3.52 -2.16 11.55
C ASP A 41 -4.25 -2.00 10.20
N PRO A 42 -5.52 -1.55 10.18
CA PRO A 42 -6.28 -1.38 8.94
C PRO A 42 -5.57 -0.37 8.02
N HIS A 43 -5.41 -0.74 6.75
CA HIS A 43 -4.66 0.04 5.77
C HIS A 43 -5.13 -0.25 4.34
N VAL A 44 -4.81 0.62 3.38
CA VAL A 44 -4.94 0.39 1.95
C VAL A 44 -3.56 0.47 1.32
N THR A 45 -3.26 -0.45 0.41
CA THR A 45 -2.06 -0.35 -0.42
C THR A 45 -2.44 0.25 -1.77
N LEU A 46 -1.87 1.39 -2.13
CA LEU A 46 -1.96 1.90 -3.49
C LEU A 46 -0.82 1.32 -4.31
N GLU A 47 -1.11 0.84 -5.53
CA GLU A 47 -0.12 0.41 -6.50
C GLU A 47 -0.15 1.33 -7.72
N ALA A 48 0.95 2.04 -7.96
CA ALA A 48 1.13 2.88 -9.15
C ALA A 48 2.09 2.18 -10.12
N THR A 49 1.67 1.99 -11.37
CA THR A 49 2.58 1.62 -12.46
C THR A 49 3.15 2.88 -13.08
N VAL A 50 4.42 3.15 -12.82
CA VAL A 50 5.13 4.39 -13.16
C VAL A 50 5.93 4.17 -14.43
N ASP A 51 5.83 5.08 -15.40
CA ASP A 51 6.78 5.17 -16.49
C ASP A 51 8.09 5.76 -15.97
N VAL A 52 9.07 4.89 -15.76
CA VAL A 52 10.37 5.26 -15.18
C VAL A 52 11.24 5.92 -16.23
N PHE A 53 11.08 5.56 -17.51
CA PHE A 53 11.92 6.07 -18.58
C PHE A 53 11.74 7.59 -18.72
N ASP A 54 10.49 8.06 -18.69
CA ASP A 54 10.19 9.48 -18.80
C ASP A 54 10.69 10.28 -17.59
N LEU A 55 10.49 9.78 -16.36
CA LEU A 55 10.84 10.52 -15.14
C LEU A 55 12.33 10.44 -14.78
N CYS A 56 12.98 9.30 -15.03
CA CYS A 56 14.43 9.15 -14.87
C CYS A 56 15.23 9.72 -16.05
N GLY A 57 14.59 9.90 -17.21
CA GLY A 57 15.18 10.57 -18.37
C GLY A 57 15.33 12.08 -18.22
N VAL A 58 14.70 12.69 -17.21
CA VAL A 58 14.85 14.11 -16.90
C VAL A 58 16.27 14.40 -16.41
N THR A 59 16.90 15.43 -16.98
CA THR A 59 18.27 15.81 -16.62
C THR A 59 18.36 16.16 -15.13
N GLY A 60 19.30 15.51 -14.42
CA GLY A 60 19.51 15.72 -12.99
C GLY A 60 18.59 14.90 -12.08
N SER A 61 17.69 14.08 -12.64
CA SER A 61 16.86 13.15 -11.86
C SER A 61 17.72 12.01 -11.31
N GLN A 62 17.72 11.84 -9.99
CA GLN A 62 18.47 10.76 -9.32
C GLN A 62 17.54 9.70 -8.72
N SER A 63 16.35 10.10 -8.30
CA SER A 63 15.37 9.22 -7.70
C SER A 63 13.94 9.71 -7.93
N LEU A 64 13.03 8.74 -7.90
CA LEU A 64 11.59 8.91 -7.91
C LEU A 64 11.05 8.59 -6.52
N SER A 65 10.07 9.37 -6.06
CA SER A 65 9.35 9.11 -4.80
C SER A 65 7.85 9.15 -5.06
N LEU A 66 7.16 8.09 -4.66
CA LEU A 66 5.70 8.05 -4.64
C LEU A 66 5.22 8.67 -3.33
N ARG A 67 4.34 9.67 -3.43
CA ARG A 67 3.72 10.31 -2.26
C ARG A 67 2.23 10.52 -2.47
N ALA A 68 1.48 10.53 -1.37
CA ALA A 68 0.06 10.82 -1.34
C ALA A 68 -0.20 11.97 -0.37
N THR A 69 -0.90 13.00 -0.82
CA THR A 69 -1.29 14.15 -0.01
C THR A 69 -2.78 14.05 0.30
N ARG A 70 -3.14 14.01 1.58
CA ARG A 70 -4.55 13.99 1.99
C ARG A 70 -5.14 15.40 1.89
N ILE A 71 -6.03 15.60 0.93
CA ILE A 71 -6.59 16.91 0.59
C ILE A 71 -7.99 17.13 1.16
N ASN A 72 -8.73 16.05 1.39
CA ASN A 72 -10.07 16.12 1.95
C ASN A 72 -10.44 14.84 2.71
N CYS A 73 -11.50 14.93 3.49
CA CYS A 73 -12.07 13.81 4.23
C CYS A 73 -12.80 12.85 3.28
N GLU A 74 -13.09 11.64 3.75
CA GLU A 74 -13.88 10.66 2.98
C GLU A 74 -15.29 11.21 2.71
N GLN A 75 -15.92 11.79 3.73
CA GLN A 75 -17.21 12.47 3.62
C GLN A 75 -16.99 13.96 3.39
N ASP A 76 -17.74 14.52 2.44
CA ASP A 76 -17.83 15.96 2.28
C ASP A 76 -18.49 16.58 3.52
N PRO A 77 -18.09 17.80 3.94
CA PRO A 77 -18.68 18.47 5.09
C PRO A 77 -20.22 18.46 5.04
N PRO A 78 -20.91 18.21 6.17
CA PRO A 78 -20.60 18.74 7.51
C PRO A 78 -19.78 17.81 8.45
N PRO A 79 -19.31 18.33 9.62
CA PRO A 79 -18.38 17.64 10.53
C PRO A 79 -18.84 16.25 11.02
N PRO A 80 -17.92 15.36 11.47
CA PRO A 80 -16.81 15.70 12.37
C PRO A 80 -15.42 15.86 11.74
N CYS A 81 -15.25 15.56 10.45
CA CYS A 81 -13.90 15.52 9.89
C CYS A 81 -13.38 16.93 9.56
N THR A 82 -12.30 17.34 10.25
CA THR A 82 -11.61 18.61 10.04
C THR A 82 -10.16 18.29 9.71
N LEU A 83 -9.75 18.52 8.46
CA LEU A 83 -8.36 18.32 8.04
C LEU A 83 -7.49 19.53 8.39
N PRO A 84 -6.24 19.32 8.85
CA PRO A 84 -5.25 20.38 8.88
C PRO A 84 -5.03 20.88 7.45
N LYS A 85 -5.30 22.16 7.21
CA LYS A 85 -5.07 22.78 5.90
C LYS A 85 -3.61 23.22 5.68
N ASN A 86 -2.77 23.17 6.71
CA ASN A 86 -1.36 23.54 6.60
C ASN A 86 -0.49 22.99 7.75
N PRO A 87 0.54 22.18 7.48
CA PRO A 87 0.75 21.46 6.22
C PRO A 87 -0.32 20.38 6.06
N PHE A 88 -0.65 20.03 4.81
CA PHE A 88 -1.41 18.81 4.55
C PHE A 88 -0.61 17.59 5.00
N GLU A 89 -1.33 16.53 5.36
CA GLU A 89 -0.73 15.24 5.67
C GLU A 89 -0.18 14.62 4.38
N VAL A 90 1.14 14.42 4.31
CA VAL A 90 1.82 13.77 3.19
C VAL A 90 2.34 12.42 3.65
N VAL A 91 1.93 11.37 2.96
CA VAL A 91 2.37 10.00 3.18
C VAL A 91 3.33 9.61 2.07
N PHE A 92 4.51 9.10 2.44
CA PHE A 92 5.53 8.65 1.49
C PHE A 92 5.48 7.13 1.36
N GLY A 93 5.52 6.66 0.12
CA GLY A 93 5.62 5.25 -0.22
C GLY A 93 7.02 4.89 -0.69
N ASP A 94 7.06 3.97 -1.66
CA ASP A 94 8.27 3.52 -2.30
C ASP A 94 9.06 4.68 -2.91
N ALA A 95 10.37 4.50 -2.93
CA ALA A 95 11.30 5.32 -3.68
C ALA A 95 12.11 4.43 -4.62
N LYS A 96 12.47 4.97 -5.78
CA LYS A 96 13.22 4.25 -6.79
C LYS A 96 14.40 5.09 -7.26
N VAL A 97 15.59 4.51 -7.28
CA VAL A 97 16.79 5.17 -7.82
C VAL A 97 16.85 4.94 -9.33
N CYS A 98 17.22 5.99 -10.08
CA CYS A 98 17.32 5.98 -11.53
C CYS A 98 18.64 5.32 -12.01
N GLU A 99 18.86 4.05 -11.66
CA GLU A 99 20.11 3.34 -11.98
C GLU A 99 20.10 2.65 -13.35
N ASN A 100 18.92 2.22 -13.80
CA ASN A 100 18.77 1.43 -15.01
C ASN A 100 18.11 2.23 -16.15
N PRO A 101 18.86 2.70 -17.16
CA PRO A 101 18.32 3.51 -18.26
C PRO A 101 17.44 2.71 -19.23
N THR A 102 17.34 1.39 -19.07
CA THR A 102 16.50 0.52 -19.91
C THR A 102 15.18 0.14 -19.27
N GLU A 103 14.97 0.50 -18.00
CA GLU A 103 13.72 0.23 -17.32
C GLU A 103 12.65 1.24 -17.75
N THR A 104 11.57 0.72 -18.36
CA THR A 104 10.47 1.56 -18.85
C THR A 104 9.32 1.68 -17.86
N ALA A 105 9.19 0.74 -16.93
CA ALA A 105 8.12 0.76 -15.95
C ALA A 105 8.52 0.14 -14.62
N ALA A 106 8.01 0.69 -13.53
CA ALA A 106 8.11 0.13 -12.19
C ALA A 106 6.76 0.17 -11.48
N VAL A 107 6.49 -0.83 -10.65
CA VAL A 107 5.38 -0.79 -9.70
C VAL A 107 5.91 -0.18 -8.40
N MET A 108 5.34 0.95 -8.01
CA MET A 108 5.62 1.62 -6.75
C MET A 108 4.38 1.54 -5.85
N ARG A 109 4.60 1.31 -4.56
CA ARG A 109 3.54 1.13 -3.57
C ARG A 109 3.57 2.20 -2.50
N LEU A 110 2.40 2.54 -1.96
CA LEU A 110 2.31 3.32 -0.73
C LEU A 110 1.17 2.81 0.14
N THR A 111 1.35 2.85 1.45
CA THR A 111 0.34 2.39 2.42
C THR A 111 -0.36 3.59 3.03
N LEU A 112 -1.69 3.58 3.00
CA LEU A 112 -2.55 4.59 3.63
C LEU A 112 -3.28 3.97 4.81
N GLU A 113 -3.19 4.60 5.98
CA GLU A 113 -3.81 4.11 7.23
C GLU A 113 -5.10 4.87 7.57
N GLN A 114 -5.45 5.89 6.79
CA GLN A 114 -6.59 6.76 7.06
C GLN A 114 -7.46 6.91 5.82
N SER A 115 -8.76 7.14 6.04
CA SER A 115 -9.71 7.35 4.96
C SER A 115 -9.75 8.82 4.57
N GLY A 116 -10.01 9.11 3.30
CA GLY A 116 -9.88 10.46 2.78
C GLY A 116 -9.84 10.54 1.26
N ARG A 117 -9.78 11.75 0.76
CA ARG A 117 -9.43 12.04 -0.63
C ARG A 117 -7.95 12.40 -0.69
N TYR A 118 -7.23 11.71 -1.56
CA TYR A 118 -5.79 11.84 -1.72
C TYR A 118 -5.45 12.31 -3.14
N LEU A 119 -4.49 13.22 -3.25
CA LEU A 119 -3.74 13.43 -4.49
C LEU A 119 -2.51 12.54 -4.45
N ILE A 120 -2.30 11.74 -5.49
CA ILE A 120 -1.19 10.80 -5.58
C ILE A 120 -0.25 11.29 -6.67
N GLU A 121 1.03 11.36 -6.35
CA GLU A 121 2.04 11.84 -7.28
C GLU A 121 3.33 11.03 -7.15
N VAL A 122 4.00 10.83 -8.28
CA VAL A 122 5.39 10.37 -8.31
C VAL A 122 6.24 11.55 -8.72
N VAL A 123 7.24 11.84 -7.90
CA VAL A 123 8.10 13.01 -8.04
C VAL A 123 9.53 12.60 -8.27
N ALA A 124 10.11 13.12 -9.35
CA ALA A 124 11.54 13.13 -9.59
C ALA A 124 12.16 14.38 -8.94
N VAL A 125 13.18 14.20 -8.11
CA VAL A 125 13.96 15.32 -7.57
C VAL A 125 15.11 15.61 -8.53
N THR A 126 15.18 16.84 -9.02
CA THR A 126 16.22 17.33 -9.93
C THR A 126 16.94 18.54 -9.32
N ASP A 127 18.09 18.89 -9.90
CA ASP A 127 18.83 20.11 -9.52
C ASP A 127 18.01 21.41 -9.72
N SER A 128 16.98 21.36 -10.59
CA SER A 128 16.10 22.49 -10.91
C SER A 128 14.81 22.53 -10.10
N GLY A 129 14.56 21.51 -9.26
CA GLY A 129 13.32 21.35 -8.49
C GLY A 129 12.68 19.99 -8.69
N GLU A 130 11.39 19.90 -8.33
CA GLU A 130 10.59 18.69 -8.42
C GLU A 130 9.84 18.62 -9.76
N VAL A 131 9.88 17.46 -10.42
CA VAL A 131 9.05 17.16 -11.60
C VAL A 131 8.16 15.98 -11.25
N GLY A 132 6.85 16.21 -11.22
CA GLY A 132 5.86 15.23 -10.78
C GLY A 132 4.93 14.76 -11.90
N THR A 133 4.40 13.54 -11.76
CA THR A 133 3.27 13.01 -12.54
C THR A 133 2.19 12.53 -11.59
N CYS A 134 0.93 12.79 -11.95
CA CYS A 134 -0.22 12.48 -11.10
C CYS A 134 -0.84 11.15 -11.42
N PHE A 135 -1.31 10.50 -10.37
CA PHE A 135 -1.97 9.21 -10.43
C PHE A 135 -3.36 9.34 -9.81
N GLY A 136 -4.29 8.56 -10.34
CA GLY A 136 -5.66 8.54 -9.89
C GLY A 136 -6.39 7.26 -10.25
N LEU A 137 -7.59 7.12 -9.69
CA LEU A 137 -8.47 6.00 -9.93
C LEU A 137 -9.52 6.38 -10.97
N GLY A 138 -9.70 5.56 -12.01
CA GLY A 138 -10.71 5.81 -13.03
C GLY A 138 -10.51 7.09 -13.87
N GLY A 139 -9.34 7.72 -13.80
CA GLY A 139 -9.07 9.00 -14.46
C GLY A 139 -9.36 10.23 -13.60
N ASP A 140 -9.79 10.05 -12.35
CA ASP A 140 -10.04 11.16 -11.42
C ASP A 140 -8.74 11.58 -10.70
N PRO A 141 -8.46 12.90 -10.59
CA PRO A 141 -7.28 13.42 -9.87
C PRO A 141 -7.30 13.15 -8.38
N GLU A 142 -8.48 12.98 -7.80
CA GLU A 142 -8.65 12.69 -6.39
C GLU A 142 -9.00 11.21 -6.21
N THR A 143 -8.17 10.50 -5.46
CA THR A 143 -8.45 9.11 -5.10
C THR A 143 -9.17 9.07 -3.76
N LEU A 144 -10.42 8.60 -3.76
CA LEU A 144 -11.19 8.37 -2.54
C LEU A 144 -10.80 7.02 -1.93
N ILE A 145 -10.29 7.06 -0.71
CA ILE A 145 -10.06 5.90 0.15
C ILE A 145 -11.12 5.89 1.24
N THR A 146 -11.88 4.81 1.33
CA THR A 146 -12.96 4.66 2.32
C THR A 146 -12.53 3.79 3.50
N GLN A 147 -13.21 3.95 4.64
CA GLN A 147 -12.96 3.10 5.81
C GLN A 147 -13.14 1.61 5.49
N ALA A 148 -14.12 1.27 4.65
CA ALA A 148 -14.36 -0.10 4.24
C ALA A 148 -13.16 -0.72 3.51
N GLN A 149 -12.41 0.08 2.75
CA GLN A 149 -11.20 -0.39 2.05
C GLN A 149 -10.03 -0.60 3.01
N LEU A 150 -9.88 0.27 4.02
CA LEU A 150 -8.88 0.10 5.09
C LEU A 150 -9.13 -1.18 5.89
N ASP A 151 -10.38 -1.39 6.30
CA ASP A 151 -10.78 -2.58 7.06
C ASP A 151 -10.60 -3.86 6.23
N ALA A 152 -10.83 -3.77 4.92
CA ALA A 152 -10.65 -4.87 3.97
C ALA A 152 -9.19 -5.11 3.56
N ARG A 153 -8.27 -4.19 3.88
CA ARG A 153 -6.88 -4.23 3.42
C ARG A 153 -6.75 -4.26 1.90
N GLU A 154 -7.56 -3.44 1.24
CA GLU A 154 -7.63 -3.45 -0.21
C GLU A 154 -6.32 -2.98 -0.85
N THR A 155 -5.97 -3.61 -1.97
CA THR A 155 -4.96 -3.09 -2.89
C THR A 155 -5.64 -2.38 -4.04
N VAL A 156 -5.35 -1.09 -4.19
CA VAL A 156 -5.98 -0.20 -5.16
C VAL A 156 -4.95 0.19 -6.22
N ALA A 157 -5.18 -0.24 -7.46
CA ALA A 157 -4.34 0.15 -8.58
C ALA A 157 -4.71 1.55 -9.07
N VAL A 158 -3.71 2.43 -9.19
CA VAL A 158 -3.86 3.79 -9.74
C VAL A 158 -3.08 3.93 -11.03
N SER A 159 -3.60 4.77 -11.93
CA SER A 159 -3.02 4.98 -13.26
C SER A 159 -2.64 6.44 -13.43
N THR A 160 -1.67 6.70 -14.31
CA THR A 160 -1.30 8.08 -14.68
C THR A 160 -2.49 8.81 -15.28
N LEU A 161 -2.68 10.07 -14.88
CA LEU A 161 -3.73 10.95 -15.38
C LEU A 161 -3.31 11.75 -16.62
N GLY A 162 -2.10 11.48 -17.12
CA GLY A 162 -1.47 12.20 -18.22
C GLY A 162 -0.34 13.10 -17.74
N ALA A 163 0.37 13.70 -18.71
CA ALA A 163 1.46 14.61 -18.43
C ALA A 163 0.94 15.95 -17.89
N GLY A 164 1.30 16.30 -16.65
CA GLY A 164 0.95 17.57 -16.04
C GLY A 164 1.15 17.56 -14.52
N PRO A 165 1.34 18.73 -13.89
CA PRO A 165 1.43 18.84 -12.45
C PRO A 165 0.08 18.51 -11.80
N CYS A 166 0.11 18.07 -10.55
CA CYS A 166 -1.11 17.80 -9.82
C CYS A 166 -1.86 19.09 -9.54
N PRO A 167 -3.20 19.06 -9.51
CA PRO A 167 -3.97 20.24 -9.20
C PRO A 167 -3.49 20.81 -7.84
N PRO A 168 -3.38 22.13 -7.71
CA PRO A 168 -2.92 22.74 -6.47
C PRO A 168 -3.88 22.34 -5.34
N THR A 169 -3.30 21.97 -4.21
CA THR A 169 -4.05 21.74 -2.97
C THR A 169 -4.52 23.11 -2.45
N GLY A 170 -5.84 23.33 -2.45
CA GLY A 170 -6.47 24.61 -2.14
C GLY A 170 -6.60 24.95 -0.66
#